data_AF-A0A9E4VB25-F1
#
_entry.id   AF-A0A9E4VB25-F1
#
_cell.length_a   1.000
_cell.length_b   1.000
_cell.length_c   1.000
_cell.angle_alpha   90.00
_cell.angle_beta   90.00
_cell.angle_gamma   90.00
#
_symmetry.space_group_name_H-M   'P 1'
#
loop_
_entity.id
_entity.type
_entity.pdbx_description
1 polymer ?
#
loop_
_entity_poly.entity_id
_entity_poly.type
_entity_poly.pdbx_seq_one_letter_code
_entity_poly.pdbx_strand_id
1 'polypeptide(L)'
;PYLPTPHVRRDEGNGRFLLTTPEHSIGRLGLFHGNFGILVRAYAYILSLGEDGLRAMSEAAVLNANYIQALLRDAYRLPYDRRCMHEVVFSGSRQKAKGVKTLDIAKRLIDYGFHPPTIYFPLIVDEAMMIEPTETESIEALDAFCDAMLAIDRECTERPEIVKAAPTTAPLRRLDEASAARKPVLRWQPPA
;
A
#
# COMPACT_ATOMS: atom_id res chain seq x y z
N PRO A 1 -23.09 -5.39 -21.28
CA PRO A 1 -21.63 -5.56 -21.55
C PRO A 1 -21.24 -7.06 -21.53
N TYR A 2 -20.70 -7.63 -22.62
CA TYR A 2 -19.33 -7.41 -23.12
C TYR A 2 -18.23 -7.96 -22.19
N LEU A 3 -18.48 -9.03 -21.43
CA LEU A 3 -17.39 -9.69 -20.68
C LEU A 3 -16.42 -10.41 -21.66
N PRO A 4 -15.11 -10.44 -21.35
CA PRO A 4 -14.13 -11.19 -22.13
C PRO A 4 -14.42 -12.70 -22.13
N THR A 5 -14.08 -13.38 -23.23
CA THR A 5 -14.07 -14.85 -23.31
C THR A 5 -12.70 -15.41 -22.86
N PRO A 6 -12.62 -16.65 -22.32
CA PRO A 6 -13.71 -17.60 -22.09
C PRO A 6 -14.33 -17.57 -20.69
N HIS A 7 -15.60 -17.97 -20.61
CA HIS A 7 -16.33 -18.19 -19.37
C HIS A 7 -16.35 -19.67 -19.01
N VAL A 8 -16.37 -19.99 -17.71
CA VAL A 8 -16.58 -21.36 -17.22
C VAL A 8 -18.08 -21.62 -17.10
N ARG A 9 -18.58 -22.68 -17.75
CA ARG A 9 -19.97 -23.16 -17.64
C ARG A 9 -19.97 -24.61 -17.17
N ARG A 10 -20.89 -24.95 -16.26
CA ARG A 10 -21.14 -26.34 -15.88
C ARG A 10 -22.08 -27.00 -16.89
N ASP A 11 -21.70 -28.16 -17.39
CA ASP A 11 -22.53 -29.04 -18.21
C ASP A 11 -23.53 -29.76 -17.30
N GLU A 12 -24.81 -29.58 -17.57
CA GLU A 12 -25.91 -30.15 -16.77
C GLU A 12 -26.05 -31.67 -16.96
N GLY A 13 -25.58 -32.22 -18.09
CA GLY A 13 -25.72 -33.64 -18.40
C GLY A 13 -24.68 -34.55 -17.74
N ASN A 14 -23.46 -34.06 -17.52
CA ASN A 14 -22.35 -34.85 -16.95
C ASN A 14 -21.62 -34.17 -15.78
N GLY A 15 -22.04 -32.96 -15.39
CA GLY A 15 -21.46 -32.19 -14.30
C GLY A 15 -20.06 -31.61 -14.56
N ARG A 16 -19.49 -31.78 -15.76
CA ARG A 16 -18.16 -31.27 -16.13
C ARG A 16 -18.20 -29.76 -16.35
N PHE A 17 -17.05 -29.12 -16.24
CA PHE A 17 -16.89 -27.72 -16.58
C PHE A 17 -16.34 -27.56 -18.00
N LEU A 18 -16.92 -26.64 -18.76
CA LEU A 18 -16.57 -26.33 -20.13
C LEU A 18 -16.26 -24.84 -20.24
N LEU A 19 -15.35 -24.52 -21.16
CA LEU A 19 -15.09 -23.13 -21.55
C LEU A 19 -16.03 -22.74 -22.68
N THR A 20 -16.70 -21.60 -22.54
CA THR A 20 -17.66 -21.08 -23.51
C THR A 20 -17.40 -19.61 -23.84
N THR A 21 -17.83 -19.20 -25.02
CA THR A 21 -17.79 -17.81 -25.49
C THR A 21 -19.23 -17.30 -25.53
N PRO A 22 -19.62 -16.35 -24.65
CA PRO A 22 -20.93 -15.72 -24.70
C PRO A 22 -21.15 -14.96 -26.01
N GLU A 23 -22.40 -14.91 -26.50
CA GLU A 23 -22.78 -14.23 -27.75
C GLU A 23 -22.38 -12.74 -27.77
N HIS A 24 -22.56 -12.05 -26.64
CA HIS A 24 -22.19 -10.64 -26.49
C HIS A 24 -20.84 -10.45 -25.79
N SER A 25 -19.86 -11.31 -26.08
CA SER A 25 -18.49 -11.15 -25.58
C SER A 25 -17.71 -10.09 -26.38
N ILE A 26 -16.74 -9.42 -25.74
CA ILE A 26 -15.76 -8.54 -26.43
C ILE A 26 -14.56 -9.29 -27.00
N GLY A 27 -14.62 -10.63 -27.00
CA GLY A 27 -13.48 -11.45 -27.41
C GLY A 27 -12.48 -11.65 -26.28
N ARG A 28 -11.27 -12.09 -26.65
CA ARG A 28 -10.19 -12.34 -25.70
C ARG A 28 -9.39 -11.07 -25.48
N LEU A 29 -9.13 -10.73 -24.22
CA LEU A 29 -8.24 -9.61 -23.86
C LEU A 29 -6.76 -10.01 -23.70
N GLY A 30 -6.47 -11.31 -23.68
CA GLY A 30 -5.12 -11.80 -23.45
C GLY A 30 -4.91 -13.22 -23.93
N LEU A 31 -3.68 -13.70 -23.75
CA LEU A 31 -3.29 -15.05 -24.12
C LEU A 31 -3.88 -16.08 -23.15
N PHE A 32 -4.28 -17.23 -23.70
CA PHE A 32 -4.78 -18.39 -22.95
C PHE A 32 -5.91 -18.02 -21.97
N HIS A 33 -5.70 -18.23 -20.66
CA HIS A 33 -6.67 -18.04 -19.59
C HIS A 33 -6.14 -17.14 -18.47
N GLY A 34 -5.18 -16.27 -18.80
CA GLY A 34 -4.47 -15.45 -17.82
C GLY A 34 -3.38 -16.21 -17.06
N ASN A 35 -2.93 -15.63 -15.95
CA ASN A 35 -1.82 -16.16 -15.17
C ASN A 35 -2.26 -17.30 -14.25
N PHE A 36 -2.33 -18.52 -14.80
CA PHE A 36 -2.85 -19.71 -14.10
C PHE A 36 -2.24 -19.91 -12.70
N GLY A 37 -0.92 -19.77 -12.54
CA GLY A 37 -0.27 -19.92 -11.24
C GLY A 37 -0.74 -18.90 -10.18
N ILE A 38 -1.11 -17.68 -10.59
CA ILE A 38 -1.67 -16.67 -9.68
C ILE A 38 -3.10 -17.04 -9.26
N LEU A 39 -3.90 -17.58 -10.20
CA LEU A 39 -5.24 -18.07 -9.89
C LEU A 39 -5.22 -19.23 -8.90
N VAL A 40 -4.25 -20.15 -9.02
CA VAL A 40 -4.08 -21.26 -8.07
C VAL A 40 -3.77 -20.74 -6.66
N ARG A 41 -2.93 -19.70 -6.52
CA ARG A 41 -2.64 -19.08 -5.21
C ARG A 41 -3.88 -18.47 -4.59
N ALA A 42 -4.64 -17.69 -5.36
CA ALA A 42 -5.88 -17.08 -4.88
C ALA A 42 -6.91 -18.15 -4.48
N TYR A 43 -7.06 -19.21 -5.29
CA TYR A 43 -7.94 -20.33 -4.99
C TYR A 43 -7.55 -21.05 -3.70
N ALA A 44 -6.25 -21.36 -3.54
CA ALA A 44 -5.73 -21.98 -2.32
C ALA A 44 -5.96 -21.11 -1.09
N TYR A 45 -5.76 -19.79 -1.19
CA TYR A 45 -6.01 -18.84 -0.11
C TYR A 45 -7.48 -18.81 0.31
N ILE A 46 -8.40 -18.67 -0.66
CA ILE A 46 -9.85 -18.69 -0.42
C ILE A 46 -10.29 -19.99 0.24
N LEU A 47 -9.82 -21.14 -0.25
CA LEU A 47 -10.16 -22.44 0.33
C LEU A 47 -9.58 -22.65 1.73
N SER A 48 -8.37 -22.14 1.98
CA SER A 48 -7.71 -22.30 3.28
C SER A 48 -8.40 -21.49 4.38
N LEU A 49 -8.91 -20.31 4.04
CA LEU A 49 -9.64 -19.45 4.99
C LEU A 49 -11.11 -19.85 5.14
N GLY A 50 -11.77 -20.25 4.05
CA GLY A 50 -13.21 -20.42 4.03
C GLY A 50 -13.97 -19.10 4.26
N GLU A 51 -15.30 -19.19 4.38
CA GLU A 51 -16.17 -18.02 4.57
C GLU A 51 -15.83 -17.26 5.87
N ASP A 52 -15.73 -17.98 6.99
CA ASP A 52 -15.46 -17.39 8.30
C ASP A 52 -14.08 -16.71 8.35
N GLY A 53 -13.06 -17.35 7.76
CA GLY A 53 -11.71 -16.78 7.71
C GLY A 53 -11.64 -15.52 6.84
N LEU A 54 -12.31 -15.52 5.68
CA LEU A 54 -12.40 -14.34 4.80
C LEU A 54 -13.11 -13.16 5.49
N ARG A 55 -14.13 -13.45 6.30
CA ARG A 55 -14.80 -12.43 7.11
C ARG A 55 -13.88 -11.90 8.21
N ALA A 56 -13.25 -12.79 8.97
CA ALA A 56 -12.38 -12.42 10.08
C ALA A 56 -11.18 -11.59 9.63
N MET A 57 -10.52 -11.95 8.52
CA MET A 57 -9.43 -11.13 7.96
C MET A 57 -9.91 -9.73 7.56
N SER A 58 -11.10 -9.62 6.99
CA SER A 58 -11.63 -8.32 6.54
C SER A 58 -11.95 -7.41 7.73
N GLU A 59 -12.53 -7.98 8.78
CA GLU A 59 -12.81 -7.27 10.05
C GLU A 59 -11.50 -6.84 10.75
N ALA A 60 -10.48 -7.71 10.77
CA ALA A 60 -9.17 -7.42 11.34
C ALA A 60 -8.40 -6.32 10.59
N ALA A 61 -8.40 -6.34 9.24
CA ALA A 61 -7.80 -5.28 8.44
C ALA A 61 -8.42 -3.90 8.73
N VAL A 62 -9.75 -3.85 8.85
CA VAL A 62 -10.46 -2.62 9.24
C VAL A 62 -10.12 -2.20 10.67
N LEU A 63 -10.06 -3.16 11.61
CA LEU A 63 -9.68 -2.88 12.99
C LEU A 63 -8.26 -2.30 13.09
N ASN A 64 -7.29 -2.92 12.44
CA ASN A 64 -5.90 -2.48 12.45
C ASN A 64 -5.74 -1.05 11.92
N ALA A 65 -6.44 -0.69 10.83
CA ALA A 65 -6.40 0.67 10.30
C ALA A 65 -7.02 1.70 11.24
N ASN A 66 -8.15 1.39 11.88
CA ASN A 66 -8.78 2.27 12.87
C ASN A 66 -7.96 2.36 14.17
N TYR A 67 -7.21 1.31 14.52
CA TYR A 67 -6.27 1.32 15.64
C TYR A 67 -5.14 2.34 15.39
N ILE A 68 -4.48 2.26 14.23
CA ILE A 68 -3.48 3.27 13.81
C ILE A 68 -4.11 4.66 13.75
N GLN A 69 -5.33 4.78 13.22
CA GLN A 69 -6.05 6.06 13.17
C GLN A 69 -6.16 6.68 14.57
N ALA A 70 -6.60 5.89 15.56
CA ALA A 70 -6.81 6.35 16.93
C ALA A 70 -5.50 6.81 17.59
N LEU A 71 -4.40 6.09 17.41
CA LEU A 71 -3.10 6.43 18.02
C LEU A 71 -2.45 7.67 17.40
N LEU A 72 -2.64 7.90 16.10
CA LEU A 72 -1.94 8.97 15.37
C LEU A 72 -2.76 10.25 15.17
N ARG A 73 -4.05 10.26 15.52
CA ARG A 73 -4.98 11.39 15.25
C ARG A 73 -4.56 12.75 15.83
N ASP A 74 -3.84 12.75 16.94
CA ASP A 74 -3.44 13.98 17.61
C ASP A 74 -2.15 14.55 17.01
N ALA A 75 -1.23 13.70 16.57
CA ALA A 75 0.03 14.10 15.93
C ALA A 75 -0.18 14.53 14.46
N TYR A 76 -0.96 13.76 13.70
CA TYR A 76 -1.17 13.99 12.27
C TYR A 76 -2.59 14.43 11.96
N ARG A 77 -2.74 15.40 11.06
CA ARG A 77 -4.06 15.93 10.71
C ARG A 77 -4.86 14.86 9.97
N LEU A 78 -6.08 14.57 10.42
CA LEU A 78 -7.09 13.81 9.67
C LEU A 78 -7.93 14.77 8.82
N PRO A 79 -7.83 14.75 7.48
CA PRO A 79 -8.69 15.57 6.63
C PRO A 79 -10.16 15.11 6.68
N TYR A 80 -10.37 13.81 6.90
CA TYR A 80 -11.67 13.18 7.02
C TYR A 80 -11.73 12.42 8.36
N ASP A 81 -12.19 13.09 9.42
CA ASP A 81 -12.31 12.51 10.76
C ASP A 81 -13.57 11.62 10.85
N ARG A 82 -13.43 10.39 10.38
CA ARG A 82 -14.45 9.33 10.44
C ARG A 82 -13.75 7.98 10.56
N ARG A 83 -14.48 6.97 11.04
CA ARG A 83 -14.02 5.58 10.97
C ARG A 83 -13.67 5.22 9.53
N CYS A 84 -12.49 4.66 9.34
CA CYS A 84 -12.01 4.24 8.03
C CYS A 84 -12.28 2.74 7.79
N MET A 85 -12.03 2.27 6.56
CA MET A 85 -12.09 0.84 6.25
C MET A 85 -10.70 0.23 6.48
N HIS A 86 -10.10 -0.44 5.50
CA HIS A 86 -8.81 -1.13 5.64
C HIS A 86 -7.58 -0.19 5.62
N GLU A 87 -7.77 1.11 5.37
CA GLU A 87 -6.69 2.09 5.28
C GLU A 87 -7.11 3.44 5.88
N VAL A 88 -6.14 4.26 6.30
CA VAL A 88 -6.33 5.62 6.82
C VAL A 88 -5.44 6.62 6.08
N VAL A 89 -6.00 7.79 5.76
CA VAL A 89 -5.25 8.89 5.12
C VAL A 89 -5.06 10.04 6.10
N PHE A 90 -3.81 10.31 6.44
CA PHE A 90 -3.38 11.49 7.17
C PHE A 90 -2.83 12.56 6.23
N SER A 91 -2.84 13.82 6.68
CA SER A 91 -2.16 14.93 6.03
C SER A 91 -0.96 15.37 6.86
N GLY A 92 0.22 15.39 6.23
CA GLY A 92 1.46 15.96 6.78
C GLY A 92 1.49 17.50 6.79
N SER A 93 0.36 18.18 6.55
CA SER A 93 0.30 19.64 6.46
C SER A 93 0.78 20.36 7.74
N ARG A 94 0.57 19.76 8.91
CA ARG A 94 1.10 20.28 10.19
C ARG A 94 2.63 20.25 10.23
N GLN A 95 3.22 19.17 9.73
CA GLN A 95 4.67 18.99 9.66
C GLN A 95 5.29 19.89 8.58
N LYS A 96 4.59 20.08 7.45
CA LYS A 96 4.98 21.02 6.40
C LYS A 96 5.03 22.46 6.89
N ALA A 97 4.11 22.86 7.77
CA ALA A 97 4.17 24.18 8.42
C ALA A 97 5.42 24.36 9.30
N LYS A 98 6.01 23.26 9.80
CA LYS A 98 7.31 23.22 10.50
C LYS A 98 8.50 23.08 9.54
N GLY A 99 8.24 23.10 8.23
CA GLY A 99 9.22 22.99 7.16
C GLY A 99 9.66 21.56 6.81
N VAL A 100 8.97 20.53 7.30
CA VAL A 100 9.25 19.11 7.00
C VAL A 100 8.15 18.56 6.08
N LYS A 101 8.52 18.04 4.90
CA LYS A 101 7.56 17.48 3.94
C LYS A 101 7.21 16.03 4.29
N THR A 102 6.08 15.53 3.78
CA THR A 102 5.73 14.11 3.91
C THR A 102 6.80 13.19 3.33
N LEU A 103 7.47 13.59 2.24
CA LEU A 103 8.63 12.85 1.73
C LEU A 103 9.74 12.68 2.78
N ASP A 104 9.97 13.70 3.61
CA ASP A 104 11.00 13.65 4.65
C ASP A 104 10.60 12.67 5.77
N ILE A 105 9.33 12.67 6.16
CA ILE A 105 8.76 11.70 7.11
C ILE A 105 8.89 10.27 6.57
N ALA A 106 8.54 10.06 5.29
CA ALA A 106 8.71 8.78 4.62
C ALA A 106 10.17 8.32 4.63
N LYS A 107 11.12 9.21 4.29
CA LYS A 107 12.54 8.85 4.36
C LYS A 107 13.02 8.59 5.79
N ARG A 108 12.44 9.26 6.79
CA ARG A 108 12.79 9.05 8.19
C ARG A 108 12.27 7.72 8.73
N LEU A 109 11.09 7.25 8.29
CA LEU A 109 10.59 5.91 8.62
C LEU A 109 11.57 4.78 8.22
N ILE A 110 12.31 4.96 7.12
CA ILE A 110 13.34 4.01 6.69
C ILE A 110 14.44 3.87 7.75
N ASP A 111 14.82 4.97 8.41
CA ASP A 111 15.82 4.93 9.48
C ASP A 111 15.30 4.19 10.73
N TYR A 112 13.98 4.15 10.92
CA TYR A 112 13.30 3.35 11.95
C TYR A 112 13.06 1.89 11.53
N GLY A 113 13.50 1.49 10.33
CA GLY A 113 13.35 0.12 9.82
C GLY A 113 12.01 -0.17 9.14
N PHE A 114 11.18 0.85 8.89
CA PHE A 114 9.90 0.69 8.22
C PHE A 114 9.96 1.05 6.73
N HIS A 115 9.30 0.25 5.90
CA HIS A 115 8.94 0.70 4.56
C HIS A 115 7.88 1.81 4.69
N PRO A 116 8.03 2.96 4.03
CA PRO A 116 7.05 4.04 4.15
C PRO A 116 5.69 3.65 3.58
N PRO A 117 4.59 4.22 4.09
CA PRO A 117 3.28 4.07 3.48
C PRO A 117 3.23 4.75 2.10
N THR A 118 2.10 4.59 1.40
CA THR A 118 1.83 5.39 0.21
C THR A 118 1.80 6.87 0.58
N ILE A 119 2.55 7.70 -0.15
CA ILE A 119 2.57 9.16 0.06
C ILE A 119 2.07 9.90 -1.18
N TYR A 120 1.56 11.11 -0.99
CA TYR A 120 1.04 11.97 -2.04
C TYR A 120 -0.11 11.37 -2.87
N PHE A 121 -0.80 10.38 -2.30
CA PHE A 121 -2.06 9.86 -2.80
C PHE A 121 -3.00 9.58 -1.61
N PRO A 122 -4.32 9.86 -1.74
CA PRO A 122 -4.99 10.45 -2.89
C PRO A 122 -4.65 11.93 -3.10
N LEU A 123 -4.72 12.41 -4.36
CA LEU A 123 -4.32 13.77 -4.75
C LEU A 123 -5.15 14.90 -4.12
N ILE A 124 -6.32 14.58 -3.56
CA ILE A 124 -7.22 15.53 -2.89
C ILE A 124 -6.80 15.85 -1.45
N VAL A 125 -5.72 15.23 -0.95
CA VAL A 125 -5.17 15.50 0.38
C VAL A 125 -3.75 16.06 0.24
N ASP A 126 -3.53 17.30 0.68
CA ASP A 126 -2.18 17.89 0.72
C ASP A 126 -1.29 17.12 1.71
N GLU A 127 -0.06 16.82 1.28
CA GLU A 127 0.91 16.03 2.05
C GLU A 127 0.36 14.67 2.52
N ALA A 128 -0.43 13.99 1.67
CA ALA A 128 -1.08 12.73 2.01
C ALA A 128 -0.10 11.64 2.44
N MET A 129 -0.47 10.92 3.50
CA MET A 129 0.10 9.64 3.94
C MET A 129 -1.03 8.64 4.11
N MET A 130 -1.07 7.62 3.25
CA MET A 130 -2.12 6.60 3.20
C MET A 130 -1.56 5.27 3.71
N ILE A 131 -2.02 4.88 4.90
CA ILE A 131 -1.50 3.76 5.68
C ILE A 131 -2.51 2.62 5.65
N GLU A 132 -2.10 1.48 5.12
CA GLU A 132 -2.86 0.22 5.07
C GLU A 132 -2.06 -0.87 5.80
N PRO A 133 -2.42 -1.23 7.05
CA PRO A 133 -1.68 -2.24 7.81
C PRO A 133 -2.01 -3.68 7.40
N THR A 134 -3.14 -3.91 6.71
CA THR A 134 -3.71 -5.25 6.46
C THR A 134 -4.01 -6.02 7.75
N GLU A 135 -4.53 -7.24 7.64
CA GLU A 135 -4.90 -8.09 8.77
C GLU A 135 -3.73 -8.85 9.40
N THR A 136 -2.65 -9.07 8.65
CA THR A 136 -1.59 -10.03 9.04
C THR A 136 -0.56 -9.42 9.97
N GLU A 137 -0.53 -8.10 10.10
CA GLU A 137 0.37 -7.40 11.00
C GLU A 137 -0.07 -7.57 12.46
N SER A 138 0.90 -7.87 13.33
CA SER A 138 0.64 -8.06 14.76
C SER A 138 0.47 -6.72 15.47
N ILE A 139 -0.19 -6.72 16.62
CA ILE A 139 -0.39 -5.49 17.41
C ILE A 139 0.95 -4.84 17.79
N GLU A 140 1.99 -5.63 18.06
CA GLU A 140 3.33 -5.14 18.37
C GLU A 140 3.96 -4.42 17.17
N ALA A 141 3.70 -4.88 15.93
CA ALA A 141 4.14 -4.21 14.72
C ALA A 141 3.39 -2.88 14.50
N LEU A 142 2.08 -2.86 14.76
CA LEU A 142 1.27 -1.64 14.68
C LEU A 142 1.72 -0.59 15.71
N ASP A 143 1.99 -1.03 16.95
CA ASP A 143 2.49 -0.18 18.02
C ASP A 143 3.87 0.39 17.68
N ALA A 144 4.81 -0.46 17.24
CA ALA A 144 6.14 -0.03 16.84
C ALA A 144 6.10 0.99 15.68
N PHE A 145 5.20 0.78 14.72
CA PHE A 145 4.99 1.74 13.63
C PHE A 145 4.42 3.07 14.15
N CYS A 146 3.41 3.03 15.04
CA CYS A 146 2.83 4.23 15.61
C CYS A 146 3.84 5.00 16.48
N ASP A 147 4.65 4.29 17.28
CA ASP A 147 5.71 4.88 18.08
C ASP A 147 6.77 5.58 17.22
N ALA A 148 7.17 4.97 16.10
CA ALA A 148 8.06 5.60 15.13
C ALA A 148 7.44 6.86 14.54
N MET A 149 6.17 6.82 14.11
CA MET A 149 5.46 7.99 13.60
C MET A 149 5.36 9.11 14.65
N LEU A 150 4.99 8.81 15.89
CA LEU A 150 4.92 9.78 16.98
C LEU A 150 6.30 10.36 17.31
N ALA A 151 7.36 9.55 17.27
CA ALA A 151 8.73 10.03 17.44
C ALA A 151 9.12 11.00 16.31
N ILE A 152 8.79 10.66 15.06
CA ILE A 152 9.07 11.53 13.91
C ILE A 152 8.33 12.87 14.01
N ASP A 153 7.07 12.90 14.47
CA ASP A 153 6.36 14.19 14.68
C ASP A 153 7.05 15.07 15.75
N ARG A 154 7.56 14.47 16.84
CA ARG A 154 8.38 15.19 17.83
C ARG A 154 9.67 15.71 17.19
N GLU A 155 10.38 14.86 16.45
CA GLU A 155 11.60 15.23 15.72
C GLU A 155 11.35 16.38 14.73
N CYS A 156 10.18 16.44 14.07
CA CYS A 156 9.82 17.53 13.17
C CYS A 156 9.79 18.90 13.86
N THR A 157 9.64 18.94 15.18
CA THR A 157 9.60 20.17 15.98
C THR A 157 10.95 20.44 16.64
N GLU A 158 11.53 19.42 17.26
CA GLU A 158 12.76 19.55 18.06
C GLU A 158 14.02 19.59 17.21
N ARG A 159 14.08 18.76 16.15
CA ARG A 159 15.25 18.49 15.32
C ARG A 159 14.86 18.23 13.85
N PRO A 160 14.24 19.19 13.15
CA PRO A 160 13.75 18.97 11.78
C PRO A 160 14.84 18.58 10.78
N GLU A 161 16.09 18.93 11.05
CA GLU A 161 17.26 18.60 10.24
C GLU A 161 17.53 17.10 10.14
N ILE A 162 17.29 16.31 11.20
CA ILE A 162 17.52 14.86 11.14
C ILE A 162 16.45 14.18 10.28
N VAL A 163 15.22 14.69 10.28
CA VAL A 163 14.13 14.19 9.43
C VAL A 163 14.41 14.51 7.96
N LYS A 164 14.89 15.73 7.67
CA LYS A 164 15.24 16.17 6.30
C LYS A 164 16.47 15.45 5.74
N ALA A 165 17.44 15.13 6.59
CA ALA A 165 18.66 14.43 6.19
C ALA A 165 18.46 12.93 5.93
N ALA A 166 17.33 12.37 6.38
CA ALA A 166 17.00 10.96 6.21
C ALA A 166 16.82 10.55 4.72
N PRO A 167 17.11 9.30 4.35
CA PRO A 167 17.62 8.25 5.23
C PRO A 167 19.14 8.38 5.45
N THR A 168 19.58 7.93 6.61
CA THR A 168 20.98 7.97 7.07
C THR A 168 21.53 6.59 7.40
N THR A 169 20.68 5.60 7.71
CA THR A 169 21.12 4.23 8.02
C THR A 169 20.99 3.27 6.84
N ALA A 170 20.23 3.64 5.81
CA ALA A 170 20.05 2.83 4.61
C ALA A 170 21.34 2.75 3.76
N PRO A 171 21.53 1.68 2.95
CA PRO A 171 22.71 1.51 2.10
C PRO A 171 22.94 2.67 1.10
N LEU A 172 21.84 3.33 0.71
CA LEU A 172 21.85 4.50 -0.16
C LEU A 172 21.03 5.62 0.50
N ARG A 173 21.47 6.85 0.28
CA ARG A 173 20.77 8.06 0.73
C ARG A 173 19.75 8.49 -0.34
N ARG A 174 19.28 9.74 -0.27
CA ARG A 174 18.41 10.30 -1.32
C ARG A 174 19.13 10.28 -2.67
N LEU A 175 18.45 9.74 -3.67
CA LEU A 175 18.93 9.69 -5.04
C LEU A 175 18.65 11.02 -5.75
N ASP A 176 19.49 11.38 -6.71
CA ASP A 176 19.26 12.55 -7.56
C ASP A 176 18.25 12.21 -8.67
N GLU A 177 16.97 12.32 -8.32
CA GLU A 177 15.83 12.05 -9.21
C GLU A 177 15.82 13.00 -10.42
N ALA A 178 16.28 14.26 -10.25
CA ALA A 178 16.30 15.25 -11.32
C ALA A 178 17.33 14.88 -12.39
N SER A 179 18.52 14.46 -11.98
CA SER A 179 19.54 13.95 -12.90
C SER A 179 19.12 12.63 -13.53
N ALA A 180 18.54 11.71 -12.75
CA ALA A 180 18.06 10.42 -13.28
C ALA A 180 17.00 10.61 -14.37
N ALA A 181 16.07 11.55 -14.21
CA ALA A 181 15.06 11.86 -15.21
C ALA A 181 15.62 12.55 -16.46
N ARG A 182 16.64 13.41 -16.32
CA ARG A 182 17.24 14.18 -17.43
C ARG A 182 18.36 13.43 -18.17
N LYS A 183 19.06 12.52 -17.50
CA LYS A 183 20.22 11.77 -18.00
C LYS A 183 20.09 10.28 -17.64
N PRO A 184 19.06 9.58 -18.15
CA PRO A 184 18.78 8.22 -17.73
C PRO A 184 19.84 7.23 -18.23
N VAL A 185 20.41 6.46 -17.30
CA VAL A 185 21.26 5.31 -17.62
C VAL A 185 20.40 4.04 -17.47
N LEU A 186 19.83 3.58 -18.59
CA LEU A 186 18.79 2.53 -18.60
C LEU A 186 19.32 1.10 -18.70
N ARG A 187 20.60 0.94 -19.04
CA ARG A 187 21.28 -0.36 -19.08
C ARG A 187 22.70 -0.22 -18.58
N TRP A 188 23.19 -1.26 -17.93
CA TRP A 188 24.61 -1.38 -17.64
C TRP A 188 25.41 -1.48 -18.94
N GLN A 189 26.57 -0.84 -18.96
CA GLN A 189 27.54 -0.95 -20.06
C GLN A 189 28.88 -1.33 -19.45
N PRO A 190 29.58 -2.34 -19.99
CA PRO A 190 30.91 -2.69 -19.51
C PRO A 190 31.87 -1.50 -19.67
N PRO A 191 32.87 -1.37 -18.79
CA PRO A 191 33.99 -0.46 -19.02
C PRO A 191 34.64 -0.77 -20.38
N ALA A 192 35.04 0.29 -21.09
CA ALA A 192 35.74 0.19 -22.38
C ALA A 192 37.15 -0.39 -22.23
#